data_AF-A0A521XSR6-F1
#
_entry.id   AF-A0A521XSR6-F1
#
_cell.length_a   1.000
_cell.length_b   1.000
_cell.length_c   1.000
_cell.angle_alpha   90.00
_cell.angle_beta   90.00
_cell.angle_gamma   90.00
#
_symmetry.space_group_name_H-M   'P 1'
#
loop_
_entity.id
_entity.type
_entity.pdbx_description
1 polymer ?
#
loop_
_entity_poly.entity_id
_entity_poly.type
_entity_poly.pdbx_seq_one_letter_code
_entity_poly.pdbx_strand_id
1 'polypeptide(L)'
;MPSLQIRNLPDDLYQTLSFRAEQAHRSLAQQALIELRKASGSENAGRRERILDAISLEIASHGTQTPRTPPEKLIREDRER
;
A
#
# COMPACT_ATOMS: atom_id res chain seq x y z
N MET A 1 5.19 -10.87 -28.24
CA MET A 1 4.98 -10.36 -26.86
C MET A 1 5.14 -11.51 -25.90
N PRO A 2 5.85 -11.35 -24.77
CA PRO A 2 5.95 -12.41 -23.77
C PRO A 2 4.56 -12.69 -23.18
N SER A 3 4.19 -13.96 -23.07
CA SER A 3 2.96 -14.42 -22.43
C SER A 3 3.30 -15.38 -21.29
N LEU A 4 2.51 -15.31 -20.21
CA LEU A 4 2.61 -16.20 -19.07
C LEU A 4 1.33 -17.03 -18.99
N GLN A 5 1.45 -18.36 -19.03
CA GLN A 5 0.34 -19.27 -18.84
C GLN A 5 0.50 -19.99 -17.50
N ILE A 6 -0.53 -19.92 -16.66
CA ILE A 6 -0.59 -20.66 -15.40
C ILE A 6 -1.41 -21.92 -15.67
N ARG A 7 -0.84 -23.10 -15.41
CA ARG A 7 -1.52 -24.39 -15.54
C ARG A 7 -1.91 -24.91 -14.16
N ASN A 8 -2.98 -25.69 -14.10
CA ASN A 8 -3.50 -26.28 -12.86
C ASN A 8 -3.70 -25.24 -11.75
N LEU A 9 -4.32 -24.10 -12.09
CA LEU A 9 -4.65 -23.07 -11.12
C LEU A 9 -5.71 -23.64 -10.15
N PRO A 10 -5.46 -23.62 -8.84
CA PRO A 10 -6.45 -24.04 -7.85
C PRO A 10 -7.75 -23.22 -7.98
N ASP A 11 -8.90 -23.89 -7.84
CA ASP A 11 -10.21 -23.26 -8.04
C ASP A 11 -10.44 -22.08 -7.09
N ASP A 12 -10.03 -22.22 -5.83
CA ASP A 12 -10.12 -21.15 -4.82
C ASP A 12 -9.35 -19.89 -5.22
N LEU A 13 -8.16 -20.05 -5.80
CA LEU A 13 -7.36 -18.95 -6.33
C LEU A 13 -8.02 -18.32 -7.56
N TYR A 14 -8.54 -19.13 -8.48
CA TYR A 14 -9.27 -18.62 -9.65
C TYR A 14 -10.47 -17.77 -9.22
N GLN A 15 -11.30 -18.28 -8.31
CA GLN A 15 -12.48 -17.57 -7.81
C GLN A 15 -12.08 -16.26 -7.12
N THR A 16 -11.04 -16.29 -6.29
CA THR A 16 -10.54 -15.09 -5.61
C THR A 16 -10.06 -14.03 -6.60
N LEU A 17 -9.30 -14.42 -7.62
CA LEU A 17 -8.84 -13.50 -8.67
C LEU A 17 -9.99 -12.95 -9.51
N SER A 18 -10.95 -13.80 -9.88
CA SER A 18 -12.12 -13.40 -10.69
C SER A 18 -12.99 -12.40 -9.93
N PHE A 19 -13.29 -12.69 -8.67
CA PHE A 19 -14.07 -11.79 -7.81
C PHE A 19 -13.42 -10.41 -7.67
N ARG A 20 -12.09 -10.36 -7.47
CA ARG A 20 -11.36 -9.08 -7.43
C ARG A 20 -11.35 -8.36 -8.77
N ALA A 21 -11.25 -9.09 -9.87
CA ALA A 21 -11.29 -8.54 -11.22
C ALA A 21 -12.65 -7.90 -11.52
N GLU A 22 -13.76 -8.58 -11.15
CA GLU A 22 -15.12 -8.07 -11.29
C GLU A 22 -15.35 -6.80 -10.48
N GLN A 23 -14.98 -6.80 -9.19
CA GLN A 23 -15.10 -5.60 -8.35
C GLN A 23 -14.30 -4.41 -8.87
N ALA A 24 -13.18 -4.66 -9.53
CA ALA A 24 -12.34 -3.64 -10.12
C ALA A 24 -12.76 -3.26 -11.56
N HIS A 25 -13.78 -3.90 -12.13
CA HIS A 25 -14.18 -3.79 -13.54
C HIS A 25 -13.00 -4.00 -14.52
N ARG A 26 -12.20 -5.03 -14.28
CA ARG A 26 -10.99 -5.36 -15.06
C ARG A 26 -11.02 -6.80 -15.55
N SER A 27 -10.20 -7.10 -16.55
CA SER A 27 -10.02 -8.49 -16.99
C SER A 27 -9.21 -9.30 -15.97
N LEU A 28 -9.40 -10.61 -15.96
CA LEU A 28 -8.65 -11.53 -15.08
C LEU A 28 -7.13 -11.41 -15.31
N ALA A 29 -6.72 -11.25 -16.57
CA ALA A 29 -5.31 -11.07 -16.92
C ALA A 29 -4.73 -9.77 -16.34
N GLN A 30 -5.49 -8.68 -16.37
CA GLN A 30 -5.08 -7.41 -15.75
C GLN A 30 -4.97 -7.55 -14.23
N GLN A 31 -5.93 -8.22 -13.58
CA GLN A 31 -5.88 -8.46 -12.13
C GLN A 31 -4.68 -9.32 -11.75
N ALA A 32 -4.42 -10.40 -12.49
CA ALA A 32 -3.25 -11.26 -12.27
C ALA A 32 -1.93 -10.48 -12.38
N LEU A 33 -1.81 -9.57 -13.34
CA LEU A 33 -0.63 -8.72 -13.49
C LEU A 33 -0.42 -7.81 -12.28
N ILE A 34 -1.49 -7.22 -11.73
CA ILE A 34 -1.43 -6.38 -10.54
C ILE A 34 -0.97 -7.19 -9.32
N GLU A 35 -1.55 -8.36 -9.09
CA GLU A 35 -1.16 -9.22 -7.97
C GLU A 35 0.30 -9.69 -8.11
N LEU A 36 0.74 -10.04 -9.32
CA LEU A 36 2.15 -10.38 -9.59
C LEU A 36 3.10 -9.20 -9.32
N ARG A 37 2.73 -7.97 -9.69
CA ARG A 37 3.54 -6.77 -9.38
C ARG A 37 3.65 -6.51 -7.88
N LYS A 38 2.55 -6.69 -7.15
CA LYS A 38 2.53 -6.59 -5.68
C LYS A 38 3.41 -7.66 -5.03
N ALA A 39 3.27 -8.92 -5.46
CA ALA A 39 4.03 -10.05 -4.93
C ALA A 39 5.53 -9.95 -5.27
N SER A 40 5.87 -9.43 -6.45
CA SER A 40 7.25 -9.18 -6.89
C SER A 40 7.93 -8.04 -6.10
N GLY A 41 7.24 -7.38 -5.16
CA GLY A 41 7.80 -6.29 -4.37
C GLY A 41 8.07 -5.01 -5.16
N SER A 42 7.75 -4.97 -6.46
CA SER A 42 8.07 -3.85 -7.36
C SER A 42 7.35 -2.56 -6.96
N GLU A 43 6.23 -2.63 -6.25
CA GLU A 43 5.52 -1.45 -5.74
C GLU A 43 5.89 -1.09 -4.29
N ASN A 44 6.20 -2.08 -3.44
CA ASN A 44 6.39 -1.85 -2.01
C ASN A 44 7.83 -1.50 -1.61
N ALA A 45 8.83 -2.12 -2.25
CA ALA A 45 10.24 -1.85 -1.91
C ALA A 45 10.58 -0.37 -2.16
N GLY A 46 10.28 0.15 -3.36
CA GLY A 46 10.59 1.53 -3.70
C GLY A 46 9.64 2.57 -3.09
N ARG A 47 8.37 2.23 -2.81
CA ARG A 47 7.44 3.21 -2.21
C ARG A 47 7.77 3.48 -0.75
N ARG A 48 8.06 2.44 0.04
CA ARG A 48 8.44 2.62 1.44
C ARG A 48 9.73 3.41 1.55
N GLU A 49 10.74 3.05 0.76
CA GLU A 49 12.05 3.72 0.73
C GLU A 49 11.91 5.21 0.38
N ARG A 50 11.16 5.55 -0.68
CA ARG A 50 10.88 6.95 -1.04
C ARG A 50 10.16 7.75 0.05
N ILE A 51 9.22 7.12 0.77
CA ILE A 51 8.52 7.79 1.88
C ILE A 51 9.48 8.03 3.04
N LEU A 52 10.33 7.05 3.37
CA LEU A 52 11.32 7.20 4.43
C LEU A 52 12.39 8.24 4.09
N ASP A 53 12.80 8.31 2.82
CA ASP A 53 13.73 9.34 2.33
C ASP A 53 13.09 10.73 2.40
N ALA A 54 11.82 10.86 1.99
CA ALA A 54 11.09 12.12 2.09
C ALA A 54 10.96 12.60 3.55
N ILE A 55 10.59 11.70 4.47
CA ILE A 55 10.52 12.01 5.91
C ILE A 55 11.90 12.39 6.45
N SER A 56 12.95 11.64 6.09
CA SER A 56 14.32 11.93 6.53
C SER A 56 14.81 13.28 6.04
N LEU A 57 14.51 13.62 4.78
CA LEU A 57 14.83 14.91 4.18
C LEU A 57 14.09 16.05 4.89
N GLU A 58 12.80 15.87 5.19
CA GLU A 58 11.98 16.85 5.89
C GLU A 58 12.46 17.11 7.32
N ILE A 59 12.86 16.05 8.04
CA ILE A 59 13.46 16.18 9.37
C ILE A 59 14.82 16.89 9.28
N ALA A 60 15.64 16.58 8.26
CA ALA A 60 16.94 17.22 8.08
C ALA A 60 16.83 18.71 7.70
N SER A 61 15.82 19.08 6.90
CA SER A 61 15.63 20.46 6.43
C SER A 61 14.92 21.37 7.42
N HIS A 62 13.98 20.84 8.20
CA HIS A 62 13.13 21.63 9.10
C HIS A 62 13.34 21.33 10.58
N GLY A 63 14.14 20.32 10.91
CA GLY A 63 14.31 19.82 12.27
C GLY A 63 13.05 19.13 12.79
N THR A 64 13.15 18.44 13.91
CA THR A 64 11.97 17.94 14.63
C THR A 64 11.23 19.11 15.27
N GLN A 65 10.03 19.42 14.76
CA GLN A 65 9.17 20.41 15.41
C GLN A 65 8.69 19.88 16.76
N THR A 66 9.00 20.59 17.84
CA THR A 66 8.36 20.35 19.13
C THR A 66 6.89 20.73 19.00
N PRO A 67 5.95 19.83 19.28
CA PRO A 67 4.54 20.16 19.19
C PRO A 67 4.23 21.37 20.08
N ARG A 68 3.54 22.36 19.50
CA ARG A 68 3.24 23.66 20.12
C ARG A 68 2.33 23.52 21.36
N THR A 69 1.61 22.41 21.45
CA THR A 69 0.74 22.07 22.59
C THR A 69 1.25 20.78 23.22
N PRO A 70 1.43 20.73 24.55
CA PRO A 70 1.80 19.49 25.21
C PRO A 70 0.69 18.44 25.04
N PRO A 71 1.04 17.17 24.81
CA PRO A 71 0.08 16.11 24.52
C PRO A 71 -0.95 15.92 25.64
N GLU A 72 -0.60 16.25 26.89
CA GLU A 72 -1.52 16.20 28.03
C GLU A 72 -2.77 17.07 27.85
N LYS A 73 -2.65 18.21 27.15
CA LYS A 73 -3.79 19.11 26.89
C LYS A 73 -4.74 18.54 25.84
N LEU A 74 -4.21 17.85 24.82
CA LEU A 74 -5.01 17.21 23.77
C LEU A 74 -5.87 16.06 24.32
N ILE A 75 -5.34 15.31 25.29
CA ILE A 75 -6.07 14.20 25.94
C ILE A 75 -7.19 14.72 26.86
N ARG A 76 -7.03 15.91 27.46
CA ARG A 76 -8.05 16.50 28.34
C ARG A 76 -9.24 17.05 27.55
N GLU A 77 -9.00 17.72 26.44
CA GLU A 77 -10.07 18.26 25.57
C GLU A 77 -11.04 17.17 25.08
N ASP A 78 -10.56 15.96 24.82
CA ASP A 78 -11.37 14.83 24.35
C ASP A 78 -12.20 14.17 25.47
N ARG A 79 -11.85 14.41 26.74
CA ARG A 79 -12.58 13.89 27.92
C ARG A 79 -13.65 14.83 28.44
N GLU A 80 -13.61 16.10 28.06
CA GLU A 80 -14.61 17.11 28.45
C GLU A 80 -15.73 17.30 27.39
N ARG A 81 -15.79 16.42 26.40
CA ARG A 81 -16.87 16.33 25.40
C ARG A 81 -17.86 15.21 25.68
#